data_AF-A0A931HHP5-F1
#
_entry.id   AF-A0A931HHP5-F1
#
_cell.length_a   1.000
_cell.length_b   1.000
_cell.length_c   1.000
_cell.angle_alpha   90.00
_cell.angle_beta   90.00
_cell.angle_gamma   90.00
#
_symmetry.space_group_name_H-M   'P 1'
#
loop_
_entity.id
_entity.type
_entity.pdbx_description
1 polymer ?
#
loop_
_entity_poly.entity_id
_entity_poly.type
_entity_poly.pdbx_seq_one_letter_code
_entity_poly.pdbx_strand_id
1 'polypeptide(L)'
;MTLTTSDLVTVGDRIAGAARELAPLLAEAGIALPGGSALAGAIAAELLTPPIPGATRTGITWSTSRPVTHDDTVHADVLVTRVADGIVDRYVRLVDDTGTVRECGTETWRLDDPTAAPARPELDFCTAAWGELLRARLDEDAEFASSLSSWDGTIGLRCDDRELHLRIYKGRIVDVTRRTPHGATFTFVAPAHLWAEVVLAERDDFMRRAIGGEFSSSGDGYEYLRLTKPLNIVIAHARALAQEVRP
;
A
#
# COMPACT_ATOMS: atom_id res chain seq x y z
N MET A 1 15.24 -17.19 4.77
CA MET A 1 15.09 -17.67 3.38
C MET A 1 15.66 -16.56 2.51
N THR A 2 16.82 -16.79 1.89
CA THR A 2 17.51 -15.83 1.02
C THR A 2 16.71 -15.69 -0.27
N LEU A 3 16.40 -14.46 -0.70
CA LEU A 3 15.87 -14.21 -2.04
C LEU A 3 16.94 -14.69 -3.04
N THR A 4 16.74 -15.86 -3.62
CA THR A 4 17.54 -16.34 -4.74
C THR A 4 17.29 -15.46 -5.95
N THR A 5 18.37 -15.14 -6.65
CA THR A 5 18.55 -14.19 -7.76
C THR A 5 17.73 -14.49 -9.04
N SER A 6 16.51 -15.02 -8.92
CA SER A 6 15.63 -15.37 -10.05
C SER A 6 14.17 -14.95 -9.89
N ASP A 7 13.75 -14.42 -8.74
CA ASP A 7 12.36 -14.00 -8.56
C ASP A 7 12.26 -12.48 -8.76
N LEU A 8 11.55 -12.08 -9.81
CA LEU A 8 11.24 -10.68 -10.11
C LEU A 8 10.48 -10.09 -8.90
N VAL A 9 11.00 -9.02 -8.30
CA VAL A 9 10.33 -8.34 -7.19
C VAL A 9 8.99 -7.79 -7.67
N THR A 10 7.92 -8.06 -6.92
CA THR A 10 6.56 -7.65 -7.29
C THR A 10 5.75 -7.14 -6.10
N VAL A 11 4.76 -6.29 -6.37
CA VAL A 11 3.86 -5.71 -5.35
C VAL A 11 3.13 -6.82 -4.62
N GLY A 12 3.24 -6.83 -3.29
CA GLY A 12 2.71 -7.88 -2.42
C GLY A 12 3.75 -8.85 -1.88
N ASP A 13 5.00 -8.79 -2.34
CA ASP A 13 6.06 -9.63 -1.78
C ASP A 13 6.26 -9.30 -0.32
N ARG A 14 6.29 -10.36 0.50
CA ARG A 14 6.38 -10.25 1.96
C ARG A 14 7.59 -10.99 2.49
N ILE A 15 8.23 -10.36 3.47
CA ILE A 15 9.32 -10.98 4.23
C ILE A 15 9.04 -10.67 5.70
N ALA A 16 8.94 -11.72 6.51
CA ALA A 16 8.90 -11.60 7.96
C ALA A 16 10.23 -12.10 8.52
N GLY A 17 10.91 -11.23 9.27
CA GLY A 17 12.14 -11.57 9.98
C GLY A 17 11.86 -12.38 11.24
N ALA A 18 12.91 -13.00 11.78
CA ALA A 18 12.84 -13.58 13.12
C ALA A 18 12.81 -12.47 14.18
N ALA A 19 12.09 -12.70 15.27
CA ALA A 19 12.11 -11.80 16.42
C ALA A 19 13.49 -11.79 17.10
N ARG A 20 13.97 -10.60 17.44
CA ARG A 20 15.28 -10.36 18.05
C ARG A 20 15.14 -9.28 19.13
N GLU A 21 15.82 -9.48 20.25
CA GLU A 21 16.03 -8.42 21.23
C GLU A 21 16.90 -7.31 20.63
N LEU A 22 16.51 -6.06 20.87
CA LEU A 22 17.16 -4.91 20.23
C LEU A 22 18.58 -4.67 20.72
N ALA A 23 18.84 -4.73 22.03
CA ALA A 23 20.18 -4.47 22.56
C ALA A 23 21.24 -5.46 22.03
N PRO A 24 21.01 -6.79 22.04
CA PRO A 24 21.94 -7.75 21.43
C PRO A 24 22.12 -7.51 19.92
N LEU A 25 21.04 -7.21 19.19
CA LEU A 25 21.09 -6.92 17.75
C LEU A 25 22.00 -5.72 17.44
N LEU A 26 21.86 -4.62 18.18
CA LEU A 26 22.70 -3.42 18.01
C LEU A 26 24.16 -3.71 18.38
N ALA A 27 24.40 -4.45 19.46
CA ALA A 27 25.74 -4.81 19.92
C ALA A 27 26.48 -5.71 18.91
N GLU A 28 25.80 -6.69 18.32
CA GLU A 28 26.34 -7.56 17.26
C GLU A 28 26.75 -6.75 16.01
N ALA A 29 26.03 -5.67 15.70
CA ALA A 29 26.35 -4.75 14.62
C ALA A 29 27.42 -3.70 14.99
N GLY A 30 27.92 -3.69 16.24
CA GLY A 30 28.86 -2.69 16.74
C GLY A 30 28.27 -1.28 16.86
N ILE A 31 26.95 -1.17 16.97
CA ILE A 31 26.22 0.10 17.05
C ILE A 31 25.90 0.41 18.51
N ALA A 32 26.33 1.57 18.99
CA ALA A 32 25.98 2.09 20.30
C ALA A 32 25.02 3.27 20.15
N LEU A 33 23.78 3.10 20.64
CA LEU A 33 22.77 4.16 20.69
C LEU A 33 22.43 4.50 22.14
N PRO A 34 22.15 5.77 22.46
CA PRO A 34 21.52 6.11 23.73
C PRO A 34 20.16 5.42 23.85
N GLY A 35 19.82 4.95 25.06
CA GLY A 35 18.50 4.40 25.33
C GLY A 35 17.40 5.42 24.98
N GLY A 36 16.36 4.96 24.29
CA GLY A 36 15.25 5.80 23.83
C GLY A 36 15.58 6.68 22.60
N SER A 37 16.66 6.38 21.88
CA SER A 37 16.95 7.04 20.60
C SER A 37 15.81 6.84 19.59
N ALA A 38 15.34 7.94 18.98
CA ALA A 38 14.34 7.92 17.92
C ALA A 38 14.81 7.19 16.64
N LEU A 39 16.11 6.90 16.53
CA LEU A 39 16.69 6.16 15.40
C LEU A 39 16.78 4.65 15.66
N ALA A 40 16.51 4.20 16.89
CA ALA A 40 16.66 2.80 17.26
C ALA A 40 15.80 1.89 16.39
N GLY A 41 14.54 2.28 16.13
CA GLY A 41 13.65 1.55 15.23
C GLY A 41 14.16 1.49 13.78
N ALA A 42 14.51 2.64 13.20
CA ALA A 42 15.02 2.66 11.82
C ALA A 42 16.28 1.80 11.63
N ILE A 43 17.20 1.80 12.61
CA ILE A 43 18.41 0.98 12.58
C ILE A 43 18.07 -0.50 12.80
N ALA A 44 17.15 -0.83 13.71
CA ALA A 44 16.69 -2.20 13.89
C ALA A 44 16.07 -2.75 12.59
N ALA A 45 15.26 -1.94 11.91
CA ALA A 45 14.66 -2.31 10.63
C ALA A 45 15.73 -2.59 9.56
N GLU A 46 16.78 -1.77 9.50
CA GLU A 46 17.93 -2.01 8.61
C GLU A 46 18.61 -3.35 8.89
N LEU A 47 18.84 -3.68 10.15
CA LEU A 47 19.54 -4.91 10.53
C LEU A 47 18.67 -6.17 10.38
N LEU A 48 17.35 -6.02 10.50
CA LEU A 48 16.39 -7.13 10.45
C LEU A 48 15.86 -7.41 9.04
N THR A 49 16.03 -6.48 8.10
CA THR A 49 15.53 -6.63 6.74
C THR A 49 16.65 -6.84 5.75
N PRO A 50 16.61 -7.90 4.91
CA PRO A 50 17.60 -8.04 3.85
C PRO A 50 17.44 -6.92 2.82
N PRO A 51 18.53 -6.45 2.17
CA PRO A 51 18.42 -5.53 1.06
C PRO A 51 17.71 -6.18 -0.13
N ILE A 52 17.17 -5.36 -1.05
CA ILE A 52 16.66 -5.85 -2.32
C ILE A 52 17.86 -6.20 -3.23
N PRO A 53 18.00 -7.45 -3.72
CA PRO A 53 19.09 -7.82 -4.61
C PRO A 53 19.11 -7.00 -5.90
N GLY A 54 20.28 -6.55 -6.35
CA GLY A 54 20.42 -5.75 -7.58
C GLY A 54 19.75 -4.38 -7.50
N ALA A 55 19.70 -3.80 -6.30
CA ALA A 55 19.08 -2.50 -6.06
C ALA A 55 19.88 -1.68 -5.04
N THR A 56 19.81 -0.36 -5.18
CA THR A 56 20.35 0.60 -4.22
C THR A 56 19.22 1.35 -3.53
N ARG A 57 19.22 1.41 -2.20
CA ARG A 57 18.25 2.25 -1.47
C ARG A 57 18.58 3.73 -1.66
N THR A 58 17.61 4.49 -2.15
CA THR A 58 17.76 5.92 -2.47
C THR A 58 16.97 6.83 -1.54
N GLY A 59 16.05 6.29 -0.74
CA GLY A 59 15.25 7.06 0.20
C GLY A 59 14.69 6.20 1.32
N ILE A 60 14.44 6.83 2.46
CA ILE A 60 13.72 6.25 3.59
C ILE A 60 12.89 7.35 4.27
N THR A 61 11.64 7.03 4.56
CA THR A 61 10.80 7.82 5.47
C THR A 61 10.42 6.93 6.63
N TRP A 62 10.65 7.39 7.85
CA TRP A 62 10.40 6.61 9.07
C TRP A 62 9.46 7.35 10.00
N SER A 63 8.54 6.63 10.61
CA SER A 63 7.54 7.14 11.55
C SER A 63 7.63 6.38 12.86
N THR A 64 7.82 7.16 13.93
CA THR A 64 7.96 6.65 15.29
C THR A 64 6.75 7.11 16.09
N SER A 65 5.76 6.22 16.25
CA SER A 65 4.60 6.48 17.10
C SER A 65 4.80 5.95 18.52
N ARG A 66 5.47 4.80 18.66
CA ARG A 66 5.85 4.18 19.94
C ARG A 66 7.29 3.65 19.84
N PRO A 67 8.29 4.49 20.20
CA PRO A 67 9.69 4.11 20.06
C PRO A 67 9.99 2.73 20.63
N VAL A 68 10.78 1.94 19.89
CA VAL A 68 11.39 0.73 20.43
C VAL A 68 12.50 1.10 21.41
N THR A 69 12.65 0.28 22.43
CA THR A 69 13.64 0.42 23.49
C THR A 69 14.57 -0.78 23.47
N HIS A 70 15.71 -0.67 24.16
CA HIS A 70 16.75 -1.69 24.17
C HIS A 70 16.28 -3.08 24.66
N ASP A 71 15.27 -3.10 25.53
CA ASP A 71 14.70 -4.31 26.11
C ASP A 71 13.54 -4.88 25.27
N ASP A 72 13.09 -4.17 24.23
CA ASP A 72 12.04 -4.68 23.35
C ASP A 72 12.59 -5.82 22.46
N THR A 73 11.77 -6.86 22.32
CA THR A 73 11.95 -7.89 21.29
C THR A 73 11.06 -7.54 20.11
N VAL A 74 11.66 -7.39 18.93
CA VAL A 74 10.93 -7.02 17.71
C VAL A 74 11.33 -7.88 16.52
N HIS A 75 10.42 -8.03 15.57
CA HIS A 75 10.73 -8.49 14.23
C HIS A 75 10.34 -7.43 13.20
N ALA A 76 10.97 -7.50 12.03
CA ALA A 76 10.59 -6.67 10.90
C ALA A 76 9.67 -7.45 9.96
N ASP A 77 8.53 -6.86 9.67
CA ASP A 77 7.61 -7.28 8.63
C ASP A 77 7.73 -6.33 7.45
N VAL A 78 7.88 -6.90 6.25
CA VAL A 78 8.16 -6.16 5.03
C VAL A 78 7.09 -6.47 4.00
N LEU A 79 6.67 -5.43 3.27
CA LEU A 79 5.72 -5.52 2.16
C LEU A 79 6.19 -4.64 1.01
N VAL A 80 6.39 -5.21 -0.17
CA VAL A 80 6.59 -4.42 -1.39
C VAL A 80 5.24 -3.80 -1.79
N THR A 81 5.17 -2.47 -1.81
CA THR A 81 3.92 -1.72 -2.04
C THR A 81 3.83 -1.13 -3.43
N ARG A 82 4.96 -1.02 -4.15
CA ARG A 82 4.99 -0.54 -5.53
C ARG A 82 6.22 -1.06 -6.26
N VAL A 83 6.04 -1.34 -7.55
CA VAL A 83 7.10 -1.63 -8.51
C VAL A 83 6.76 -0.91 -9.82
N ALA A 84 7.52 0.14 -10.16
CA ALA A 84 7.29 0.92 -11.37
C ALA A 84 8.58 1.63 -11.81
N ASP A 85 8.84 1.64 -13.12
CA ASP A 85 9.95 2.40 -13.73
C ASP A 85 11.34 2.16 -13.09
N GLY A 86 11.63 0.91 -12.71
CA GLY A 86 12.87 0.52 -12.02
C GLY A 86 12.95 0.99 -10.57
N ILE A 87 11.85 1.48 -9.99
CA ILE A 87 11.73 1.89 -8.59
C ILE A 87 10.86 0.88 -7.85
N VAL A 88 11.31 0.50 -6.66
CA VAL A 88 10.57 -0.37 -5.73
C VAL A 88 10.35 0.40 -4.43
N ASP A 89 9.09 0.57 -4.05
CA ASP A 89 8.74 1.06 -2.72
C ASP A 89 8.40 -0.12 -1.81
N ARG A 90 9.01 -0.11 -0.62
CA ARG A 90 8.93 -1.18 0.35
C ARG A 90 8.53 -0.63 1.71
N TYR A 91 7.37 -1.05 2.20
CA TYR A 91 6.91 -0.72 3.53
C TYR A 91 7.50 -1.71 4.54
N VAL A 92 8.02 -1.18 5.63
CA VAL A 92 8.63 -1.94 6.72
C VAL A 92 7.95 -1.55 8.03
N ARG A 93 7.56 -2.55 8.82
CA ARG A 93 7.00 -2.35 10.17
C ARG A 93 7.79 -3.16 11.19
N LEU A 94 8.09 -2.55 12.32
CA LEU A 94 8.61 -3.25 13.49
C LEU A 94 7.44 -3.66 14.36
N VAL A 95 7.38 -4.95 14.66
CA VAL A 95 6.29 -5.57 15.41
C VAL A 95 6.89 -6.23 16.64
N ASP A 96 6.30 -5.95 17.80
CA ASP A 96 6.70 -6.60 19.05
C ASP A 96 6.13 -8.02 19.19
N ASP A 97 6.47 -8.70 20.29
CA ASP A 97 6.02 -10.04 20.62
C ASP A 97 4.50 -10.18 20.82
N THR A 98 3.81 -9.07 21.11
CA THR A 98 2.35 -9.01 21.22
C THR A 98 1.64 -8.84 19.88
N GLY A 99 2.41 -8.67 18.79
CA GLY A 99 1.86 -8.37 17.47
C GLY A 99 1.52 -6.88 17.26
N THR A 100 1.97 -6.00 18.16
CA THR A 100 1.72 -4.56 18.04
C THR A 100 2.79 -3.91 17.18
N VAL A 101 2.37 -3.11 16.18
CA VAL A 101 3.28 -2.28 15.40
C VAL A 101 3.81 -1.15 16.28
N ARG A 102 5.13 -1.09 16.45
CA ARG A 102 5.82 -0.07 17.27
C ARG A 102 6.25 1.12 16.43
N GLU A 103 6.85 0.83 15.28
CA GLU A 103 7.38 1.81 14.34
C GLU A 103 7.25 1.28 12.91
N CYS A 104 7.26 2.18 11.92
CA CYS A 104 7.19 1.78 10.53
C CYS A 104 7.82 2.83 9.60
N GLY A 105 8.12 2.43 8.38
CA GLY A 105 8.59 3.34 7.35
C GLY A 105 8.44 2.79 5.95
N THR A 106 8.70 3.65 4.98
CA THR A 106 8.76 3.30 3.57
C THR A 106 10.17 3.56 3.07
N GLU A 107 10.73 2.57 2.40
CA GLU A 107 12.00 2.66 1.72
C GLU A 107 11.77 2.71 0.21
N THR A 108 12.55 3.53 -0.47
CA THR A 108 12.56 3.60 -1.94
C THR A 108 13.88 3.08 -2.44
N TRP A 109 13.80 2.06 -3.30
CA TRP A 109 14.93 1.37 -3.91
C TRP A 109 14.94 1.60 -5.41
N ARG A 110 16.12 1.79 -5.99
CA ARG A 110 16.33 1.85 -7.43
C ARG A 110 17.03 0.57 -7.88
N LEU A 111 16.41 -0.15 -8.80
CA LEU A 111 16.99 -1.33 -9.43
C LEU A 111 18.13 -0.94 -10.36
N ASP A 112 19.20 -1.74 -10.36
CA ASP A 112 20.32 -1.58 -11.28
C ASP A 112 19.90 -1.89 -12.72
N ASP A 113 19.01 -2.88 -12.89
CA ASP A 113 18.34 -3.23 -14.14
C ASP A 113 16.81 -2.97 -14.01
N PRO A 114 16.28 -1.90 -14.61
CA PRO A 114 14.85 -1.61 -14.60
C PRO A 114 13.97 -2.71 -15.22
N THR A 115 14.52 -3.57 -16.08
CA THR A 115 13.78 -4.66 -16.72
C THR A 115 13.54 -5.85 -15.79
N ALA A 116 14.27 -5.92 -14.67
CA ALA A 116 14.09 -6.92 -13.63
C ALA A 116 12.78 -6.77 -12.82
N ALA A 117 11.98 -5.74 -13.10
CA ALA A 117 10.69 -5.56 -12.47
C ALA A 117 9.72 -4.85 -13.44
N PRO A 118 9.14 -5.60 -14.39
CA PRO A 118 8.29 -5.02 -15.43
C PRO A 118 7.06 -4.35 -14.81
N ALA A 119 6.63 -3.24 -15.43
CA ALA A 119 5.42 -2.54 -14.99
C ALA A 119 4.21 -3.47 -15.02
N ARG A 120 3.46 -3.49 -13.92
CA ARG A 120 2.19 -4.23 -13.76
C ARG A 120 1.08 -3.23 -13.45
N PRO A 121 0.41 -2.67 -14.47
CA PRO A 121 -0.66 -1.70 -14.24
C PRO A 121 -1.77 -2.20 -13.31
N GLU A 122 -1.99 -3.52 -13.23
CA GLU A 122 -2.94 -4.18 -12.32
C GLU A 122 -2.62 -3.95 -10.84
N LEU A 123 -1.35 -3.67 -10.52
CA LEU A 123 -0.83 -3.49 -9.16
C LEU A 123 -0.31 -2.06 -8.90
N ASP A 124 -0.29 -1.18 -9.90
CA ASP A 124 0.14 0.22 -9.73
C ASP A 124 -1.04 1.12 -9.36
N PHE A 125 -1.52 0.94 -8.12
CA PHE A 125 -2.75 1.51 -7.60
C PHE A 125 -2.85 3.03 -7.78
N CYS A 126 -4.06 3.49 -8.10
CA CYS A 126 -4.41 4.91 -8.29
C CYS A 126 -3.61 5.61 -9.42
N THR A 127 -3.05 4.86 -10.37
CA THR A 127 -2.56 5.42 -11.64
C THR A 127 -3.67 5.44 -12.69
N ALA A 128 -3.46 6.22 -13.77
CA ALA A 128 -4.41 6.27 -14.89
C ALA A 128 -4.51 4.91 -15.62
N ALA A 129 -3.38 4.21 -15.80
CA ALA A 129 -3.37 2.89 -16.45
C ALA A 129 -4.15 1.86 -15.62
N TRP A 130 -3.93 1.83 -14.31
CA TRP A 130 -4.74 1.01 -13.39
C TRP A 130 -6.22 1.40 -13.43
N GLY A 131 -6.52 2.70 -13.45
CA GLY A 131 -7.87 3.22 -13.51
C GLY A 131 -8.65 2.83 -14.77
N GLU A 132 -7.99 2.76 -15.93
CA GLU A 132 -8.62 2.31 -17.17
C GLU A 132 -8.94 0.81 -17.14
N LEU A 133 -8.06 -0.01 -16.55
CA LEU A 133 -8.35 -1.43 -16.34
C LEU A 133 -9.55 -1.61 -15.41
N LEU A 134 -9.58 -0.85 -14.32
CA LEU A 134 -10.70 -0.84 -13.37
C LEU A 134 -12.00 -0.38 -14.05
N ARG A 135 -11.96 0.68 -14.86
CA ARG A 135 -13.11 1.16 -15.61
C ARG A 135 -13.67 0.08 -16.53
N ALA A 136 -12.81 -0.58 -17.32
CA ALA A 136 -13.25 -1.60 -18.27
C ALA A 136 -14.07 -2.71 -17.59
N ARG A 137 -13.67 -3.13 -16.38
CA ARG A 137 -14.42 -4.12 -15.60
C ARG A 137 -15.71 -3.58 -15.01
N LEU A 138 -15.66 -2.37 -14.44
CA LEU A 138 -16.83 -1.74 -13.81
C LEU A 138 -17.93 -1.40 -14.84
N ASP A 139 -17.55 -1.12 -16.10
CA ASP A 139 -18.51 -0.89 -17.19
C ASP A 139 -19.34 -2.14 -17.52
N GLU A 140 -18.84 -3.34 -17.20
CA GLU A 140 -19.54 -4.62 -17.37
C GLU A 140 -20.35 -5.03 -16.13
N ASP A 141 -20.19 -4.33 -15.00
CA ASP A 141 -20.84 -4.66 -13.73
C ASP A 141 -22.22 -3.96 -13.61
N ALA A 142 -23.29 -4.74 -13.76
CA ALA A 142 -24.65 -4.25 -13.64
C ALA A 142 -25.00 -3.77 -12.22
N GLU A 143 -24.39 -4.34 -11.18
CA GLU A 143 -24.62 -3.91 -9.79
C GLU A 143 -24.00 -2.53 -9.55
N PHE A 144 -22.77 -2.31 -10.03
CA PHE A 144 -22.12 -1.00 -10.01
C PHE A 144 -22.98 0.04 -10.73
N ALA A 145 -23.37 -0.24 -11.97
CA ALA A 145 -24.17 0.67 -12.77
C ALA A 145 -25.52 1.01 -12.13
N SER A 146 -26.22 0.00 -11.59
CA SER A 146 -27.51 0.22 -10.92
C SER A 146 -27.37 1.06 -9.65
N SER A 147 -26.32 0.82 -8.84
CA SER A 147 -26.08 1.51 -7.57
C SER A 147 -25.80 3.01 -7.72
N LEU A 148 -25.33 3.41 -8.90
CA LEU A 148 -24.96 4.79 -9.23
C LEU A 148 -25.89 5.41 -10.30
N SER A 149 -26.99 4.75 -10.65
CA SER A 149 -27.89 5.18 -11.75
C SER A 149 -28.54 6.56 -11.56
N SER A 150 -28.71 7.00 -10.31
CA SER A 150 -29.24 8.32 -9.94
C SER A 150 -28.18 9.29 -9.44
N TRP A 151 -26.90 8.93 -9.56
CA TRP A 151 -25.78 9.70 -9.05
C TRP A 151 -24.87 10.17 -10.18
N ASP A 152 -24.51 11.45 -10.12
CA ASP A 152 -23.55 12.09 -11.00
C ASP A 152 -22.50 12.76 -10.14
N GLY A 153 -21.22 12.52 -10.44
CA GLY A 153 -20.14 13.06 -9.62
C GLY A 153 -18.78 12.50 -9.98
N THR A 154 -17.81 12.68 -9.09
CA THR A 154 -16.46 12.16 -9.28
C THR A 154 -15.99 11.49 -8.00
N ILE A 155 -15.60 10.22 -8.10
CA ILE A 155 -14.97 9.49 -6.99
C ILE A 155 -13.46 9.59 -7.17
N GLY A 156 -12.77 10.13 -6.16
CA GLY A 156 -11.33 10.10 -6.07
C GLY A 156 -10.85 8.84 -5.35
N LEU A 157 -9.78 8.22 -5.85
CA LEU A 157 -9.04 7.14 -5.20
C LEU A 157 -7.60 7.61 -5.04
N ARG A 158 -7.09 7.67 -3.81
CA ARG A 158 -5.74 8.13 -3.51
C ARG A 158 -4.91 7.03 -2.85
N CYS A 159 -3.71 6.83 -3.38
CA CYS A 159 -2.65 5.95 -2.89
C CYS A 159 -1.38 6.78 -2.71
N ASP A 160 -1.05 7.11 -1.47
CA ASP A 160 0.01 8.07 -1.12
C ASP A 160 -0.12 9.40 -1.89
N ASP A 161 0.83 9.70 -2.76
CA ASP A 161 0.91 10.91 -3.60
C ASP A 161 0.15 10.79 -4.93
N ARG A 162 -0.35 9.60 -5.27
CA ARG A 162 -1.07 9.31 -6.51
C ARG A 162 -2.56 9.39 -6.28
N GLU A 163 -3.26 10.09 -7.17
CA GLU A 163 -4.71 10.20 -7.14
C GLU A 163 -5.30 9.99 -8.53
N LEU A 164 -6.38 9.22 -8.55
CA LEU A 164 -7.20 8.89 -9.71
C LEU A 164 -8.63 9.37 -9.46
N HIS A 165 -9.23 10.00 -10.46
CA HIS A 165 -10.62 10.44 -10.46
C HIS A 165 -11.41 9.58 -11.45
N LEU A 166 -12.46 8.95 -10.96
CA LEU A 166 -13.48 8.26 -11.75
C LEU A 166 -14.67 9.20 -11.90
N ARG A 167 -14.86 9.78 -13.09
CA ARG A 167 -16.02 10.63 -13.37
C ARG A 167 -17.19 9.75 -13.75
N ILE A 168 -18.28 9.88 -13.02
CA ILE A 168 -19.45 9.02 -13.18
C ILE A 168 -20.64 9.86 -13.60
N TYR A 169 -21.36 9.33 -14.58
CA TYR A 169 -22.64 9.85 -15.03
C TYR A 169 -23.63 8.71 -15.20
N LYS A 170 -24.74 8.75 -14.45
CA LYS A 170 -25.81 7.74 -14.50
C LYS A 170 -25.31 6.29 -14.46
N GLY A 171 -24.43 6.01 -13.50
CA GLY A 171 -23.87 4.68 -13.29
C GLY A 171 -22.77 4.24 -14.24
N ARG A 172 -22.27 5.12 -15.11
CA ARG A 172 -21.16 4.82 -16.02
C ARG A 172 -19.97 5.71 -15.73
N ILE A 173 -18.77 5.14 -15.80
CA ILE A 173 -17.54 5.92 -15.73
C ILE A 173 -17.29 6.51 -17.12
N VAL A 174 -17.46 7.83 -17.24
CA VAL A 174 -17.33 8.53 -18.53
C VAL A 174 -15.90 8.98 -18.81
N ASP A 175 -15.04 9.02 -17.79
CA ASP A 175 -13.66 9.53 -17.88
C ASP A 175 -12.84 9.09 -16.65
N VAL A 176 -11.57 8.76 -16.89
CA VAL A 176 -10.57 8.37 -15.88
C VAL A 176 -9.41 9.35 -16.01
N THR A 177 -9.20 10.16 -14.97
CA THR A 177 -8.23 11.26 -15.03
C THR A 177 -7.52 11.44 -13.70
N ARG A 178 -6.41 12.16 -13.66
CA ARG A 178 -5.74 12.52 -12.41
C ARG A 178 -6.40 13.68 -11.69
N ARG A 179 -7.10 14.55 -12.43
CA ARG A 179 -7.74 15.76 -11.91
C ARG A 179 -8.94 16.15 -12.76
N THR A 180 -9.93 16.71 -12.10
CA THR A 180 -11.15 17.26 -12.71
C THR A 180 -11.26 18.76 -12.35
N PRO A 181 -11.94 19.58 -13.16
CA PRO A 181 -12.03 21.03 -12.92
C PRO A 181 -12.53 21.43 -11.53
N HIS A 182 -13.44 20.64 -10.95
CA HIS A 182 -14.00 20.86 -9.61
C HIS A 182 -13.44 19.92 -8.54
N GLY A 183 -12.44 19.10 -8.87
CA GLY A 183 -11.98 18.03 -8.01
C GLY A 183 -12.96 16.86 -7.91
N ALA A 184 -12.63 15.89 -7.05
CA ALA A 184 -13.52 14.80 -6.72
C ALA A 184 -14.64 15.27 -5.77
N THR A 185 -15.84 14.69 -5.89
CA THR A 185 -16.94 14.88 -4.93
C THR A 185 -16.49 14.44 -3.54
N PHE A 186 -15.87 13.26 -3.48
CA PHE A 186 -15.08 12.81 -2.35
C PHE A 186 -13.90 11.97 -2.87
N THR A 187 -12.83 11.90 -2.08
CA THR A 187 -11.68 11.04 -2.33
C THR A 187 -11.59 10.01 -1.21
N PHE A 188 -11.55 8.73 -1.56
CA PHE A 188 -11.14 7.64 -0.68
C PHE A 188 -9.62 7.57 -0.61
N VAL A 189 -9.06 7.65 0.60
CA VAL A 189 -7.63 7.81 0.83
C VAL A 189 -7.11 6.67 1.69
N ALA A 190 -6.11 5.97 1.15
CA ALA A 190 -5.34 4.98 1.88
C ALA A 190 -3.85 5.06 1.49
N PRO A 191 -2.92 4.81 2.41
CA PRO A 191 -1.51 4.67 2.08
C PRO A 191 -1.27 3.39 1.27
N ALA A 192 -0.15 3.31 0.54
CA ALA A 192 0.10 2.20 -0.38
C ALA A 192 0.12 0.81 0.28
N HIS A 193 0.58 0.71 1.53
CA HIS A 193 0.57 -0.57 2.24
C HIS A 193 -0.85 -1.07 2.53
N LEU A 194 -1.80 -0.19 2.88
CA LEU A 194 -3.19 -0.60 3.08
C LEU A 194 -3.86 -0.97 1.76
N TRP A 195 -3.57 -0.26 0.66
CA TRP A 195 -4.02 -0.68 -0.68
C TRP A 195 -3.54 -2.09 -1.01
N ALA A 196 -2.24 -2.34 -0.89
CA ALA A 196 -1.67 -3.67 -1.16
C ALA A 196 -2.25 -4.74 -0.22
N GLU A 197 -2.42 -4.45 1.07
CA GLU A 197 -3.03 -5.39 2.02
C GLU A 197 -4.49 -5.71 1.70
N VAL A 198 -5.32 -4.72 1.39
CA VAL A 198 -6.74 -4.93 1.07
C VAL A 198 -6.89 -5.63 -0.26
N VAL A 199 -6.14 -5.22 -1.28
CA VAL A 199 -6.30 -5.73 -2.64
C VAL A 199 -5.76 -7.16 -2.75
N LEU A 200 -4.69 -7.49 -2.03
CA LEU A 200 -4.02 -8.79 -2.12
C LEU A 200 -4.37 -9.76 -0.98
N ALA A 201 -5.22 -9.37 -0.02
CA ALA A 201 -5.66 -10.29 1.03
C ALA A 201 -6.43 -11.48 0.45
N GLU A 202 -6.23 -12.67 1.02
CA GLU A 202 -6.97 -13.89 0.67
C GLU A 202 -8.49 -13.70 0.84
N ARG A 203 -8.90 -12.97 1.89
CA ARG A 203 -10.29 -12.68 2.20
C ARG A 203 -10.61 -11.22 1.97
N ASP A 204 -11.82 -10.96 1.49
CA ASP A 204 -12.34 -9.60 1.42
C ASP A 204 -12.81 -9.17 2.82
N ASP A 205 -12.03 -8.29 3.43
CA ASP A 205 -12.35 -7.67 4.71
C ASP A 205 -12.44 -6.14 4.60
N PHE A 206 -12.56 -5.61 3.38
CA PHE A 206 -12.54 -4.17 3.12
C PHE A 206 -13.55 -3.41 3.98
N MET A 207 -14.82 -3.83 3.98
CA MET A 207 -15.86 -3.16 4.75
C MET A 207 -15.60 -3.17 6.26
N ARG A 208 -15.05 -4.27 6.79
CA ARG A 208 -14.68 -4.38 8.21
C ARG A 208 -13.60 -3.35 8.56
N ARG A 209 -12.57 -3.24 7.72
CA ARG A 209 -11.45 -2.30 7.88
C ARG A 209 -11.90 -0.84 7.71
N ALA A 210 -12.79 -0.58 6.77
CA ALA A 210 -13.37 0.74 6.55
C ALA A 210 -14.19 1.23 7.73
N ILE A 211 -15.06 0.38 8.29
CA ILE A 211 -15.81 0.67 9.51
C ILE A 211 -14.87 0.85 10.71
N GLY A 212 -13.76 0.10 10.74
CA GLY A 212 -12.70 0.23 11.75
C GLY A 212 -11.87 1.51 11.65
N GLY A 213 -12.06 2.34 10.62
CA GLY A 213 -11.36 3.62 10.46
C GLY A 213 -9.94 3.50 9.93
N GLU A 214 -9.58 2.39 9.28
CA GLU A 214 -8.24 2.22 8.67
C GLU A 214 -8.05 3.09 7.43
N PHE A 215 -9.14 3.52 6.79
CA PHE A 215 -9.11 4.44 5.66
C PHE A 215 -9.67 5.80 6.05
N SER A 216 -9.30 6.79 5.26
CA SER A 216 -9.82 8.15 5.40
C SER A 216 -10.54 8.59 4.15
N SER A 217 -11.33 9.64 4.27
CA SER A 217 -11.99 10.30 3.14
C SER A 217 -11.81 11.80 3.22
N SER A 218 -11.71 12.48 2.09
CA SER A 218 -11.77 13.94 1.99
C SER A 218 -12.87 14.39 1.03
N GLY A 219 -13.45 15.57 1.24
CA GLY A 219 -14.56 16.09 0.42
C GLY A 219 -15.91 15.90 1.11
N ASP A 220 -16.94 15.54 0.34
CA ASP A 220 -18.29 15.35 0.87
C ASP A 220 -18.42 14.02 1.63
N GLY A 221 -18.43 14.11 2.97
CA GLY A 221 -18.57 12.95 3.85
C GLY A 221 -19.95 12.29 3.80
N TYR A 222 -21.01 13.04 3.44
CA TYR A 222 -22.34 12.46 3.27
C TYR A 222 -22.38 11.58 2.02
N GLU A 223 -21.82 12.07 0.91
CA GLU A 223 -21.70 11.29 -0.32
C GLU A 223 -20.77 10.08 -0.15
N TYR A 224 -19.67 10.20 0.61
CA TYR A 224 -18.85 9.03 0.97
C TYR A 224 -19.67 7.92 1.66
N LEU A 225 -20.46 8.27 2.69
CA LEU A 225 -21.28 7.29 3.41
C LEU A 225 -22.35 6.64 2.53
N ARG A 226 -22.99 7.46 1.69
CA ARG A 226 -23.99 7.00 0.71
C ARG A 226 -23.40 6.05 -0.33
N LEU A 227 -22.12 6.21 -0.67
CA LEU A 227 -21.44 5.49 -1.74
C LEU A 227 -20.52 4.37 -1.24
N THR A 228 -20.71 3.93 0.00
CA THR A 228 -20.03 2.75 0.58
C THR A 228 -20.26 1.47 -0.24
N LYS A 229 -21.48 1.21 -0.72
CA LYS A 229 -21.76 0.06 -1.59
C LYS A 229 -21.00 0.13 -2.92
N PRO A 230 -21.11 1.21 -3.73
CA PRO A 230 -20.28 1.39 -4.92
C PRO A 230 -18.79 1.24 -4.66
N LEU A 231 -18.28 1.79 -3.56
CA LEU A 231 -16.87 1.67 -3.19
C LEU A 231 -16.46 0.22 -2.90
N ASN A 232 -17.31 -0.56 -2.22
CA ASN A 232 -17.07 -1.99 -2.02
C ASN A 232 -16.96 -2.74 -3.36
N ILE A 233 -17.79 -2.41 -4.35
CA ILE A 233 -17.73 -3.01 -5.69
C ILE A 233 -16.42 -2.61 -6.39
N VAL A 234 -16.02 -1.33 -6.30
CA VAL A 234 -14.73 -0.86 -6.83
C VAL A 234 -13.56 -1.65 -6.24
N ILE A 235 -13.53 -1.86 -4.92
CA ILE A 235 -12.46 -2.62 -4.25
C ILE A 235 -12.50 -4.10 -4.65
N ALA A 236 -13.69 -4.70 -4.80
CA ALA A 236 -13.81 -6.07 -5.28
C ALA A 236 -13.23 -6.26 -6.70
N HIS A 237 -13.46 -5.30 -7.61
CA HIS A 237 -12.84 -5.33 -8.94
C HIS A 237 -11.33 -5.07 -8.91
N ALA A 238 -10.86 -4.19 -8.03
CA ALA A 238 -9.42 -4.01 -7.81
C ALA A 238 -8.75 -5.30 -7.32
N ARG A 239 -9.38 -6.03 -6.39
CA ARG A 239 -8.95 -7.36 -5.92
C ARG A 239 -8.89 -8.36 -7.07
N ALA A 240 -9.94 -8.42 -7.89
CA ALA A 240 -9.98 -9.33 -9.04
C ALA A 240 -8.86 -9.03 -10.06
N LEU A 241 -8.61 -7.75 -10.38
CA LEU A 241 -7.49 -7.35 -11.25
C LEU A 241 -6.14 -7.83 -10.72
N ALA A 242 -5.90 -7.66 -9.42
CA ALA A 242 -4.64 -8.07 -8.83
C ALA A 242 -4.46 -9.60 -8.83
N GLN A 243 -5.55 -10.36 -8.61
CA GLN A 243 -5.54 -11.82 -8.64
C GLN A 243 -5.21 -12.41 -10.02
N GLU A 244 -5.48 -11.69 -11.11
CA GLU A 244 -5.12 -12.14 -12.47
C GLU A 244 -3.61 -12.25 -12.68
N VAL A 245 -2.84 -11.39 -12.03
CA VAL A 245 -1.37 -11.37 -12.11
C VAL A 245 -0.70 -11.99 -10.87
N ARG A 246 -1.46 -12.20 -9.79
CA ARG A 246 -1.01 -12.76 -8.51
C ARG A 246 -2.12 -13.61 -7.85
N PRO A 247 -2.38 -14.83 -8.35
CA PRO A 247 -3.45 -15.70 -7.87
C PRO A 247 -3.20 -16.28 -6.48
#